data_AF-A0A382T3Z0-F1
#
_entry.id   AF-A0A382T3Z0-F1
#
_cell.length_a   1.000
_cell.length_b   1.000
_cell.length_c   1.000
_cell.angle_alpha   90.00
_cell.angle_beta   90.00
_cell.angle_gamma   90.00
#
_symmetry.space_group_name_H-M   'P 1'
#
loop_
_entity.id
_entity.type
_entity.pdbx_description
1 polymer ?
#
loop_
_entity_poly.entity_id
_entity_poly.type
_entity_poly.pdbx_seq_one_letter_code
_entity_poly.pdbx_strand_id
1 'polypeptide(L)'
;EPLKRTAPAGIQYKGMLKNFILSELKTEKENNRNRPGITYRITNSRSSNDGIYGIFLGQSVTQTASINNQKYELIFRRKRTYLPFAIELLDFKKVMHAGTGIAKSYSSEVNLIENGIPRRVLIEMNEPLRHKGYTFFQASFIEGIEGDTTVLAAVKNYGRLFPYISSIIMSIGLLLHLLRSMPKLLRKNSGDGS
;
A
#
# COMPACT_ATOMS: atom_id res chain seq x y z
N GLU A 1 10.50 -4.90 -17.47
CA GLU A 1 11.75 -4.65 -16.70
C GLU A 1 12.77 -3.86 -17.53
N PRO A 2 13.56 -2.95 -16.93
CA PRO A 2 14.68 -2.30 -17.62
C PRO A 2 15.90 -3.22 -17.71
N LEU A 3 16.34 -3.56 -18.91
CA LEU A 3 17.54 -4.37 -19.16
C LEU A 3 18.64 -3.52 -19.77
N LYS A 4 19.87 -3.63 -19.26
CA LYS A 4 21.03 -2.93 -19.85
C LYS A 4 21.21 -3.37 -21.30
N ARG A 5 21.47 -2.41 -22.18
CA ARG A 5 21.77 -2.73 -23.58
C ARG A 5 23.12 -3.41 -23.72
N THR A 6 23.17 -4.43 -24.58
CA THR A 6 24.40 -5.12 -24.99
C THR A 6 25.05 -4.51 -26.23
N ALA A 7 24.28 -3.72 -27.01
CA ALA A 7 24.74 -3.02 -28.20
C ALA A 7 24.36 -1.53 -28.15
N PRO A 8 25.07 -0.65 -28.90
CA PRO A 8 24.74 0.77 -28.95
C PRO A 8 23.29 1.01 -29.35
N ALA A 9 22.62 1.96 -28.70
CA ALA A 9 21.26 2.31 -29.07
C ALA A 9 21.24 3.02 -30.43
N GLY A 10 20.26 2.67 -31.28
CA GLY A 10 20.01 3.42 -32.51
C GLY A 10 19.76 4.91 -32.22
N ILE A 11 20.08 5.77 -33.20
CA ILE A 11 20.04 7.24 -33.07
C ILE A 11 18.67 7.77 -32.63
N GLN A 12 17.61 7.03 -32.96
CA GLN A 12 16.23 7.32 -32.56
C GLN A 12 15.99 7.24 -31.05
N TYR A 13 16.78 6.49 -30.27
CA TYR A 13 16.59 6.37 -28.83
C TYR A 13 17.27 7.54 -28.11
N LYS A 14 16.50 8.20 -27.25
CA LYS A 14 16.92 9.40 -26.53
C LYS A 14 16.80 9.19 -25.03
N GLY A 15 17.44 10.08 -24.27
CA GLY A 15 17.46 10.01 -22.81
C GLY A 15 18.02 8.68 -22.30
N MET A 16 17.41 8.14 -21.26
CA MET A 16 17.89 6.93 -20.61
C MET A 16 17.70 5.63 -21.43
N LEU A 17 16.80 5.62 -22.44
CA LEU A 17 16.68 4.48 -23.35
C LEU A 17 17.91 4.24 -24.24
N LYS A 18 18.90 5.16 -24.21
CA LYS A 18 20.22 4.90 -24.79
C LYS A 18 20.99 3.83 -24.02
N ASN A 19 20.70 3.65 -22.73
CA ASN A 19 21.45 2.78 -21.82
C ASN A 19 20.71 1.47 -21.52
N PHE A 20 19.37 1.47 -21.63
CA PHE A 20 18.55 0.29 -21.37
C PHE A 20 17.43 0.10 -22.42
N ILE A 21 16.84 -1.08 -22.43
CA ILE A 21 15.58 -1.41 -23.10
C ILE A 21 14.52 -1.77 -22.06
N LEU A 22 13.26 -1.49 -22.38
CA LEU A 22 12.13 -1.99 -21.60
C LEU A 22 11.68 -3.32 -22.22
N SER A 23 11.83 -4.40 -21.47
CA SER A 23 11.28 -5.69 -21.83
C SER A 23 9.91 -5.88 -21.16
N GLU A 24 8.92 -6.31 -21.93
CA GLU A 24 7.63 -6.73 -21.38
C GLU A 24 7.79 -8.11 -20.74
N LEU A 25 7.25 -8.25 -19.53
CA LEU A 25 7.25 -9.51 -18.79
C LEU A 25 5.80 -9.90 -18.50
N LYS A 26 5.55 -11.20 -18.36
CA LYS A 26 4.27 -11.69 -17.88
C LYS A 26 4.00 -11.13 -16.48
N THR A 27 2.80 -10.61 -16.27
CA THR A 27 2.40 -10.05 -14.98
C THR A 27 2.33 -11.12 -13.90
N GLU A 28 2.98 -10.86 -12.78
CA GLU A 28 2.90 -11.69 -11.58
C GLU A 28 1.60 -11.42 -10.80
N LYS A 29 1.12 -12.41 -10.04
CA LYS A 29 -0.04 -12.23 -9.14
C LYS A 29 0.24 -11.16 -8.08
N GLU A 30 1.46 -11.11 -7.56
CA GLU A 30 1.89 -10.11 -6.59
C GLU A 30 2.21 -8.80 -7.30
N ASN A 31 1.30 -7.82 -7.19
CA ASN A 31 1.45 -6.53 -7.87
C ASN A 31 2.74 -5.77 -7.51
N ASN A 32 3.30 -5.99 -6.32
CA ASN A 32 4.55 -5.35 -5.90
C ASN A 32 5.79 -5.83 -6.68
N ARG A 33 5.70 -7.01 -7.32
CA ARG A 33 6.75 -7.53 -8.22
C ARG A 33 6.63 -6.96 -9.63
N ASN A 34 5.47 -6.42 -10.00
CA ASN A 34 5.24 -5.81 -11.30
C ASN A 34 5.74 -4.36 -11.31
N ARG A 35 6.68 -4.07 -12.21
CA ARG A 35 7.21 -2.72 -12.41
C ARG A 35 6.72 -2.15 -13.74
N PRO A 36 5.76 -1.21 -13.72
CA PRO A 36 5.27 -0.60 -14.96
C PRO A 36 6.34 0.30 -15.57
N GLY A 37 6.35 0.35 -16.90
CA GLY A 37 7.14 1.25 -17.70
C GLY A 37 6.39 1.70 -18.94
N ILE A 38 6.77 2.85 -19.48
CA ILE A 38 6.13 3.48 -20.63
C ILE A 38 7.23 3.87 -21.61
N THR A 39 7.04 3.54 -22.88
CA THR A 39 7.78 4.11 -24.00
C THR A 39 6.92 5.17 -24.68
N TYR A 40 7.52 6.29 -25.06
CA TYR A 40 6.83 7.38 -25.75
C TYR A 40 7.73 8.01 -26.79
N ARG A 41 7.14 8.66 -27.80
CA ARG A 41 7.85 9.31 -28.90
C ARG A 41 7.59 10.80 -28.87
N ILE A 42 8.66 11.59 -28.97
CA ILE A 42 8.59 13.03 -29.24
C ILE A 42 8.86 13.23 -30.73
N THR A 43 7.98 13.99 -31.38
CA THR A 43 8.08 14.34 -32.81
C THR A 43 7.78 15.82 -32.99
N ASN A 44 8.33 16.43 -34.04
CA ASN A 44 8.05 17.82 -34.41
C ASN A 44 8.51 18.83 -33.35
N SER A 45 9.57 18.52 -32.59
CA SER A 45 10.16 19.46 -31.63
C SER A 45 11.05 20.53 -32.28
N ARG A 46 11.28 20.45 -33.61
CA ARG A 46 12.23 21.29 -34.38
C ARG A 46 13.64 21.33 -33.76
N SER A 47 13.98 20.30 -32.99
CA SER A 47 15.19 20.18 -32.19
C SER A 47 15.72 18.74 -32.28
N SER A 48 16.94 18.51 -31.78
CA SER A 48 17.57 17.18 -31.69
C SER A 48 16.90 16.23 -30.67
N ASN A 49 15.80 16.67 -30.05
CA ASN A 49 14.99 15.96 -29.07
C ASN A 49 13.91 15.06 -29.68
N ASP A 50 13.72 15.07 -31.01
CA ASP A 50 12.87 14.08 -31.67
C ASP A 50 13.44 12.67 -31.51
N GLY A 51 12.61 11.74 -31.03
CA GLY A 51 13.04 10.37 -30.75
C GLY A 51 12.15 9.60 -29.77
N ILE A 52 12.58 8.39 -29.44
CA ILE A 52 11.90 7.45 -28.55
C ILE A 52 12.55 7.52 -27.17
N TYR A 53 11.72 7.73 -26.18
CA TYR A 53 12.05 7.81 -24.77
C TYR A 53 11.34 6.71 -24.01
N GLY A 54 11.84 6.40 -22.82
CA GLY A 54 11.29 5.37 -21.97
C GLY A 54 11.54 5.70 -20.52
N ILE A 55 10.54 5.46 -19.70
CA ILE A 55 10.55 5.71 -18.28
C ILE A 55 9.88 4.54 -17.57
N PHE A 56 10.39 4.18 -16.40
CA PHE A 56 9.78 3.15 -15.56
C PHE A 56 9.56 3.66 -14.14
N LEU A 57 8.63 3.02 -13.43
CA LEU A 57 8.25 3.45 -12.09
C LEU A 57 9.43 3.35 -11.13
N GLY A 58 9.70 4.42 -10.37
CA GLY A 58 10.81 4.46 -9.41
C GLY A 58 12.19 4.65 -10.05
N GLN A 59 12.24 5.24 -11.23
CA GLN A 59 13.49 5.72 -11.84
C GLN A 59 14.00 6.95 -11.08
N SER A 60 15.24 6.92 -10.60
CA SER A 60 15.83 8.00 -9.79
C SER A 60 16.17 9.26 -10.59
N VAL A 61 16.40 9.13 -11.91
CA VAL A 61 16.76 10.26 -12.77
C VAL A 61 15.56 10.68 -13.60
N THR A 62 15.16 11.93 -13.42
CA THR A 62 14.07 12.57 -14.18
C THR A 62 14.44 12.70 -15.65
N GLN A 63 13.52 12.30 -16.53
CA GLN A 63 13.70 12.47 -17.96
C GLN A 63 13.33 13.92 -18.33
N THR A 64 14.26 14.64 -18.93
CA THR A 64 14.06 16.03 -19.35
C THR A 64 14.11 16.15 -20.87
N ALA A 65 13.41 17.13 -21.42
CA ALA A 65 13.42 17.47 -22.85
C ALA A 65 13.27 18.99 -23.02
N SER A 66 14.05 19.60 -23.92
CA SER A 66 13.97 21.04 -24.19
C SER A 66 13.28 21.30 -25.54
N ILE A 67 12.09 21.90 -25.52
CA ILE A 67 11.30 22.16 -26.74
C ILE A 67 11.02 23.67 -26.76
N ASN A 68 11.34 24.36 -27.86
CA ASN A 68 11.15 25.81 -28.01
C ASN A 68 11.68 26.64 -26.82
N ASN A 69 12.93 26.38 -26.41
CA ASN A 69 13.59 27.01 -25.24
C ASN A 69 12.90 26.78 -23.88
N GLN A 70 11.90 25.91 -23.80
CA GLN A 70 11.27 25.50 -22.54
C GLN A 70 11.75 24.10 -22.15
N LYS A 71 12.12 23.94 -20.87
CA LYS A 71 12.53 22.66 -20.30
C LYS A 71 11.32 21.94 -19.73
N TYR A 72 11.03 20.76 -20.27
CA TYR A 72 9.99 19.86 -19.80
C TYR A 72 10.61 18.74 -18.99
N GLU A 73 9.92 18.33 -17.93
CA GLU A 73 10.32 17.20 -17.08
C GLU A 73 9.19 16.16 -17.05
N LEU A 74 9.54 14.91 -17.36
CA LEU A 74 8.61 13.79 -17.36
C LEU A 74 8.95 12.85 -16.20
N ILE A 75 7.99 12.68 -15.31
CA ILE A 75 8.10 11.85 -14.11
C ILE A 75 6.98 10.83 -14.12
N PHE A 76 7.34 9.54 -14.02
CA PHE A 76 6.38 8.47 -13.88
C PHE A 76 6.33 8.00 -12.42
N ARG A 77 5.21 8.29 -11.74
CA ARG A 77 5.00 7.99 -10.33
C ARG A 77 3.61 7.42 -10.07
N ARG A 78 3.45 6.70 -8.95
CA ARG A 78 2.14 6.26 -8.47
C ARG A 78 1.27 7.48 -8.16
N LYS A 79 -0.04 7.37 -8.40
CA LYS A 79 -1.02 8.37 -8.01
C LYS A 79 -0.91 8.62 -6.51
N ARG A 80 -0.79 9.88 -6.10
CA ARG A 80 -0.84 10.27 -4.68
C ARG A 80 -2.29 10.27 -4.23
N THR A 81 -2.55 9.60 -3.12
CA THR A 81 -3.85 9.62 -2.45
C THR A 81 -3.70 10.44 -1.19
N TYR A 82 -4.29 11.64 -1.20
CA TYR A 82 -4.32 12.50 -0.03
C TYR A 82 -5.42 12.04 0.93
N LEU A 83 -5.11 12.04 2.22
CA LEU A 83 -6.05 11.65 3.26
C LEU A 83 -6.81 12.89 3.76
N PRO A 84 -8.09 12.74 4.16
CA PRO A 84 -8.90 13.84 4.69
C PRO A 84 -8.64 14.09 6.19
N PHE A 85 -7.42 13.81 6.65
CA PHE A 85 -6.90 13.98 8.01
C PHE A 85 -5.36 13.88 7.95
N ALA A 86 -4.69 14.42 8.96
CA ALA A 86 -3.24 14.31 9.12
C ALA A 86 -2.89 13.40 10.31
N ILE A 87 -1.68 12.84 10.28
CA ILE A 87 -1.09 12.10 11.39
C ILE A 87 0.25 12.77 11.69
N GLU A 88 0.42 13.18 12.93
CA GLU A 88 1.65 13.75 13.47
C GLU A 88 2.20 12.79 14.53
N LEU A 89 3.49 12.45 14.44
CA LEU A 89 4.16 11.64 15.45
C LEU A 89 4.51 12.52 16.65
N LEU A 90 4.05 12.15 17.84
CA LEU A 90 4.40 12.81 19.09
C LEU A 90 5.57 12.12 19.78
N ASP A 91 5.51 10.79 19.89
CA ASP A 91 6.52 10.00 20.58
C ASP A 91 6.60 8.60 19.98
N PHE A 92 7.81 8.03 19.98
CA PHE A 92 8.06 6.67 19.54
C PHE A 92 8.78 5.90 20.65
N LYS A 93 8.19 4.77 21.06
CA LYS A 93 8.76 3.92 22.11
C LYS A 93 9.05 2.55 21.54
N LYS A 94 10.22 2.01 21.86
CA LYS A 94 10.61 0.63 21.57
C LYS A 94 11.11 -0.07 22.82
N VAL A 95 10.76 -1.33 22.97
CA VAL A 95 11.24 -2.22 24.01
C VAL A 95 12.00 -3.34 23.31
N MET A 96 13.27 -3.51 23.65
CA MET A 96 14.12 -4.56 23.07
C MET A 96 14.07 -5.83 23.92
N HIS A 97 14.26 -6.98 23.28
CA HIS A 97 14.56 -8.22 24.01
C HIS A 97 15.98 -8.15 24.60
N ALA A 98 16.14 -8.52 25.87
CA ALA A 98 17.43 -8.48 26.53
C ALA A 98 18.46 -9.34 25.79
N GLY A 99 19.63 -8.76 25.49
CA GLY A 99 20.74 -9.46 24.83
C GLY A 99 20.55 -9.75 23.33
N THR A 100 19.45 -9.29 22.72
CA THR A 100 19.23 -9.43 21.27
C THR A 100 18.87 -8.06 20.70
N GLY A 101 19.45 -7.64 19.58
CA GLY A 101 19.09 -6.40 18.88
C GLY A 101 17.70 -6.43 18.24
N ILE A 102 16.77 -7.20 18.79
CA ILE A 102 15.43 -7.47 18.27
C ILE A 102 14.42 -6.72 19.14
N ALA A 103 13.57 -5.93 18.51
CA ALA A 103 12.46 -5.26 19.18
C ALA A 103 11.41 -6.28 19.65
N LYS A 104 11.11 -6.26 20.95
CA LYS A 104 10.02 -7.00 21.57
C LYS A 104 8.67 -6.35 21.28
N SER A 105 8.62 -5.04 21.40
CA SER A 105 7.45 -4.24 21.06
C SER A 105 7.87 -2.83 20.69
N TYR A 106 7.05 -2.16 19.88
CA TYR A 106 7.22 -0.75 19.59
C TYR A 106 5.87 -0.11 19.35
N SER A 107 5.72 1.13 19.79
CA SER A 107 4.50 1.90 19.71
C SER A 107 4.78 3.34 19.29
N SER A 108 3.81 3.91 18.60
CA SER A 108 3.85 5.30 18.15
C SER A 108 2.67 6.03 18.74
N GLU A 109 2.94 7.05 19.52
CA GLU A 109 1.94 8.00 19.96
C GLU A 109 1.78 9.09 18.91
N VAL A 110 0.56 9.25 18.40
CA VAL A 110 0.27 10.15 17.29
C VAL A 110 -0.89 11.08 17.59
N ASN A 111 -0.84 12.27 17.01
CA ASN A 111 -2.00 13.12 16.84
C ASN A 111 -2.68 12.78 15.50
N LEU A 112 -3.92 12.30 15.57
CA LEU A 112 -4.81 12.29 14.41
C LEU A 112 -5.51 13.64 14.34
N ILE A 113 -5.21 14.42 13.31
CA ILE A 113 -5.73 15.79 13.16
C ILE A 113 -6.79 15.79 12.07
N GLU A 114 -8.02 16.10 12.44
CA GLU A 114 -9.15 16.21 11.53
C GLU A 114 -9.87 17.54 11.76
N ASN A 115 -10.08 18.34 10.71
CA ASN A 115 -10.72 19.65 10.80
C ASN A 115 -10.07 20.59 11.84
N GLY A 116 -8.75 20.48 12.03
CA GLY A 116 -7.99 21.25 13.02
C GLY A 116 -8.08 20.72 14.46
N ILE A 117 -8.82 19.64 14.72
CA ILE A 117 -8.97 19.05 16.05
C ILE A 117 -8.00 17.87 16.18
N PRO A 118 -6.98 17.96 17.05
CA PRO A 118 -6.08 16.84 17.31
C PRO A 118 -6.72 15.84 18.27
N ARG A 119 -6.62 14.55 17.93
CA ARG A 119 -6.97 13.43 18.80
C ARG A 119 -5.73 12.56 19.00
N ARG A 120 -5.28 12.48 20.25
CA ARG A 120 -4.16 11.63 20.65
C ARG A 120 -4.55 10.15 20.56
N VAL A 121 -3.72 9.34 19.91
CA VAL A 121 -3.93 7.90 19.73
C VAL A 121 -2.60 7.18 19.85
N LEU A 122 -2.60 6.04 20.54
CA LEU A 122 -1.47 5.12 20.56
C LEU A 122 -1.64 4.06 19.48
N ILE A 123 -0.63 3.86 18.64
CA ILE A 123 -0.55 2.77 17.66
C ILE A 123 0.44 1.74 18.19
N GLU A 124 -0.03 0.51 18.36
CA GLU A 124 0.79 -0.62 18.78
C GLU A 124 0.82 -1.72 17.72
N MET A 125 1.75 -2.67 17.84
CA MET A 125 1.86 -3.79 16.89
C MET A 125 0.56 -4.59 16.74
N ASN A 126 -0.17 -4.78 17.84
CA ASN A 126 -1.43 -5.52 17.88
C ASN A 126 -2.67 -4.62 17.91
N GLU A 127 -2.48 -3.31 18.05
CA GLU A 127 -3.55 -2.33 18.12
C GLU A 127 -3.34 -1.22 17.08
N PRO A 128 -3.77 -1.47 15.82
CA PRO A 128 -3.58 -0.50 14.74
C PRO A 128 -4.60 0.63 14.82
N LEU A 129 -4.20 1.85 14.43
CA LEU A 129 -5.12 2.98 14.31
C LEU A 129 -6.09 2.77 13.15
N ARG A 130 -7.39 2.87 13.45
CA ARG A 130 -8.47 2.74 12.47
C ARG A 130 -9.26 4.04 12.38
N HIS A 131 -9.35 4.61 11.18
CA HIS A 131 -10.09 5.86 10.97
C HIS A 131 -10.50 6.02 9.51
N LYS A 132 -11.75 6.42 9.24
CA LYS A 132 -12.33 6.64 7.89
C LYS A 132 -12.06 5.51 6.87
N GLY A 133 -12.17 4.25 7.31
CA GLY A 133 -11.91 3.08 6.46
C GLY A 133 -10.43 2.80 6.17
N TYR A 134 -9.52 3.60 6.72
CA TYR A 134 -8.09 3.34 6.73
C TYR A 134 -7.67 2.62 8.00
N THR A 135 -6.57 1.88 7.90
CA THR A 135 -5.91 1.25 9.03
C THR A 135 -4.42 1.41 8.90
N PHE A 136 -3.82 1.98 9.93
CA PHE A 136 -2.41 2.24 10.03
C PHE A 136 -1.82 1.22 10.98
N PHE A 137 -1.06 0.29 10.41
CA PHE A 137 -0.30 -0.70 11.16
C PHE A 137 1.10 -0.17 11.38
N GLN A 138 1.62 -0.44 12.56
CA GLN A 138 3.02 -0.22 12.86
C GLN A 138 3.85 -1.25 12.08
N ALA A 139 4.59 -0.81 11.05
CA ALA A 139 5.25 -1.71 10.10
C ALA A 139 6.75 -1.86 10.37
N SER A 140 7.43 -0.76 10.69
CA SER A 140 8.84 -0.75 11.08
C SER A 140 9.19 0.60 11.72
N PHE A 141 10.47 0.79 12.04
CA PHE A 141 11.02 2.07 12.47
C PHE A 141 12.39 2.27 11.82
N ILE A 142 12.82 3.52 11.75
CA ILE A 142 14.15 3.92 11.28
C ILE A 142 14.80 4.70 12.42
N GLU A 143 15.96 4.22 12.85
CA GLU A 143 16.77 4.90 13.85
C GLU A 143 17.67 5.89 13.13
N GLY A 144 17.52 7.17 13.45
CA GLY A 144 18.27 8.27 12.86
C GLY A 144 19.07 9.02 13.91
N ILE A 145 20.18 9.63 13.49
CA ILE A 145 20.99 10.51 14.35
C ILE A 145 20.16 11.73 14.81
N GLU A 146 19.23 12.17 13.96
CA GLU A 146 18.35 13.33 14.20
C GLU A 146 17.01 12.97 14.87
N GLY A 147 16.76 11.67 15.14
CA GLY A 147 15.54 11.20 15.78
C GLY A 147 15.02 9.88 15.21
N ASP A 148 14.23 9.18 16.02
CA ASP A 148 13.57 7.94 15.62
C ASP A 148 12.34 8.24 14.74
N THR A 149 12.19 7.49 13.64
CA THR A 149 11.07 7.62 12.71
C THR A 149 10.20 6.36 12.75
N THR A 150 8.88 6.52 12.88
CA THR A 150 7.93 5.42 12.67
C THR A 150 7.61 5.22 11.20
N VAL A 151 7.48 3.95 10.78
CA VAL A 151 6.98 3.59 9.46
C VAL A 151 5.64 2.88 9.62
N LEU A 152 4.59 3.53 9.13
CA LEU A 152 3.23 3.00 9.17
C LEU A 152 2.82 2.41 7.82
N ALA A 153 2.30 1.19 7.82
CA ALA A 153 1.63 0.60 6.67
C ALA A 153 0.15 1.00 6.66
N ALA A 154 -0.28 1.67 5.60
CA ALA A 154 -1.65 2.13 5.44
C ALA A 154 -2.46 1.18 4.52
N VAL A 155 -3.58 0.68 5.02
CA VAL A 155 -4.53 -0.16 4.26
C VAL A 155 -5.91 0.47 4.26
N LYS A 156 -6.54 0.53 3.09
CA LYS A 156 -7.94 0.97 2.96
C LYS A 156 -8.83 -0.26 2.81
N ASN A 157 -9.69 -0.51 3.80
CA ASN A 157 -10.56 -1.70 3.79
C ASN A 157 -11.99 -1.35 4.19
N TYR A 158 -12.86 -1.20 3.19
CA TYR A 158 -14.30 -0.99 3.36
C TYR A 158 -15.07 -2.29 3.66
N GLY A 159 -14.55 -3.44 3.21
CA GLY A 159 -15.18 -4.76 3.37
C GLY A 159 -14.84 -5.46 4.69
N ARG A 160 -14.16 -4.77 5.61
CA ARG A 160 -13.76 -5.33 6.92
C ARG A 160 -14.95 -5.85 7.72
N LEU A 161 -16.13 -5.26 7.55
CA LEU A 161 -17.34 -5.67 8.25
C LEU A 161 -17.94 -6.98 7.71
N PHE A 162 -17.60 -7.39 6.48
CA PHE A 162 -18.23 -8.56 5.84
C PHE A 162 -18.07 -9.86 6.63
N PRO A 163 -16.88 -10.23 7.15
CA PRO A 163 -16.75 -11.44 7.96
C PRO A 163 -17.62 -11.42 9.21
N TYR A 164 -17.78 -10.26 9.85
CA TYR A 164 -18.63 -10.09 11.04
C TYR A 164 -20.11 -10.19 10.69
N ILE A 165 -20.54 -9.59 9.58
CA ILE A 165 -21.92 -9.70 9.09
C ILE A 165 -22.22 -11.17 8.75
N SER A 166 -21.30 -11.86 8.07
CA SER A 166 -21.44 -13.28 7.74
C SER A 166 -21.55 -14.15 8.99
N SER A 167 -20.74 -13.91 10.02
CA SER A 167 -20.79 -14.70 11.26
C SER A 167 -22.09 -14.45 12.05
N ILE A 168 -22.61 -13.22 12.04
CA ILE A 168 -23.92 -12.89 12.62
C ILE A 168 -25.03 -13.62 11.89
N ILE A 169 -25.06 -13.57 10.55
CA ILE A 169 -26.07 -14.27 9.74
C ILE A 169 -26.03 -15.79 10.00
N MET A 170 -24.83 -16.37 10.04
CA MET A 170 -24.65 -17.79 10.36
C MET A 170 -25.16 -18.13 11.76
N SER A 171 -24.81 -17.32 12.77
CA SER A 171 -25.28 -17.50 14.15
C SER A 171 -26.80 -17.43 14.25
N ILE A 172 -27.45 -16.48 13.56
CA ILE A 172 -28.91 -16.36 13.52
C ILE A 172 -29.54 -17.58 12.81
N GLY A 173 -28.97 -18.02 11.69
CA GLY A 173 -29.46 -19.20 10.97
C GLY A 173 -29.42 -20.46 11.83
N LEU A 174 -28.33 -20.68 12.57
CA LEU A 174 -28.21 -21.79 13.51
C LEU A 174 -29.20 -21.67 14.67
N LEU A 175 -29.37 -20.47 15.23
CA LEU A 175 -30.33 -20.22 16.31
C LEU A 175 -31.77 -20.54 15.87
N LEU A 176 -32.18 -20.06 14.69
CA LEU A 176 -33.52 -20.35 14.15
C LEU A 176 -33.71 -21.84 13.84
N HIS A 177 -32.66 -22.52 13.35
CA HIS A 177 -32.69 -23.95 13.10
C HIS A 177 -32.93 -24.73 14.41
N LEU A 178 -32.21 -24.39 15.47
CA LEU A 178 -32.36 -25.00 16.80
C LEU A 178 -33.76 -24.75 17.37
N LEU A 179 -34.26 -23.51 17.31
CA LEU A 179 -35.61 -23.19 17.80
C LEU A 179 -36.71 -23.97 17.05
N ARG A 180 -36.53 -24.23 15.75
CA ARG A 180 -37.47 -25.05 14.96
C ARG A 180 -37.34 -26.56 15.24
N SER A 181 -36.16 -27.06 15.53
CA SER A 181 -35.93 -28.50 15.77
C SER A 181 -36.24 -28.94 17.19
N MET A 182 -36.12 -28.07 18.18
CA MET A 182 -36.43 -28.31 19.60
C MET A 182 -37.83 -28.92 19.84
N PRO A 183 -38.94 -28.38 19.31
CA PRO A 183 -40.27 -28.97 19.51
C PRO A 183 -40.42 -30.36 18.84
N LYS A 184 -39.61 -30.68 17.82
CA LYS A 184 -39.59 -32.03 17.21
C LYS A 184 -38.79 -33.04 18.03
N LEU A 185 -37.70 -32.60 18.66
CA LEU A 185 -36.85 -33.44 19.51
C LEU A 185 -37.53 -33.77 20.84
N LEU A 186 -38.20 -32.79 21.47
CA LEU A 186 -38.94 -33.00 22.71
C LEU A 186 -40.16 -33.91 22.52
N ARG A 187 -40.83 -33.84 21.36
CA ARG A 187 -42.00 -34.67 21.06
C ARG A 187 -41.65 -36.12 20.68
N LYS A 188 -40.41 -36.40 20.26
CA LYS A 188 -39.96 -37.74 19.84
C LYS A 188 -39.66 -38.67 21.03
N ASN A 189 -39.44 -38.14 22.23
CA ASN A 189 -39.08 -38.92 23.42
C ASN A 189 -40.25 -39.23 24.37
N SER A 190 -41.48 -38.77 24.08
CA SER A 190 -42.66 -38.98 24.94
C SER A 190 -43.53 -40.18 24.51
N GLY A 191 -43.03 -41.07 23.66
CA GLY A 191 -43.84 -42.14 23.03
C GLY A 191 -43.27 -43.55 23.07
N ASP A 192 -42.22 -43.83 23.86
CA ASP A 192 -41.65 -45.18 23.99
C ASP A 192 -41.58 -45.54 25.48
N GLY A 193 -42.73 -45.94 26.01
CA GLY A 193 -42.97 -46.17 27.43
C GLY A 193 -44.39 -46.68 27.66
N SER A 194 -44.75 -47.77 26.98
CA SER A 194 -45.91 -48.61 27.28
C SER A 194 -45.63 -50.04 26.84
#